data_AF-A0AA35SMQ9-F1
#
_entry.id   AF-A0AA35SMQ9-F1
#
_cell.length_a   1.000
_cell.length_b   1.000
_cell.length_c   1.000
_cell.angle_alpha   90.00
_cell.angle_beta   90.00
_cell.angle_gamma   90.00
#
_symmetry.space_group_name_H-M   'P 1'
#
loop_
_entity.id
_entity.type
_entity.pdbx_description
1 polymer ?
#
loop_
_entity_poly.entity_id
_entity_poly.type
_entity_poly.pdbx_seq_one_letter_code
_entity_poly.pdbx_strand_id
1 'polypeptide(L)' 'MKGVVNLHYSRLLDAQWDTVKTRSLLASEFQRSGVDLTRPVVATCGSGERNVG' A
#
# COMPACT_ATOMS: atom_id res chain seq x y z
N MET A 1 11.96 11.40 -0.57
CA MET A 1 12.21 11.84 0.82
C MET A 1 13.15 10.84 1.49
N LYS A 2 13.97 11.22 2.46
CA LYS A 2 14.74 10.23 3.25
C LYS A 2 13.81 9.59 4.30
N GLY A 3 13.89 8.28 4.46
CA GLY A 3 13.07 7.53 5.45
C GLY A 3 11.65 7.17 5.00
N VAL A 4 11.28 7.41 3.74
CA VAL A 4 10.00 6.94 3.17
C VAL A 4 10.21 5.66 2.37
N VAL A 5 9.22 4.78 2.42
CA VAL A 5 9.16 3.57 1.62
C VAL A 5 8.10 3.73 0.53
N ASN A 6 8.41 3.28 -0.68
CA ASN A 6 7.48 3.34 -1.80
C ASN A 6 6.79 1.99 -2.00
N LEU A 7 5.49 1.93 -1.73
CA LEU A 7 4.64 0.78 -2.01
C LEU A 7 3.64 1.17 -3.10
N HIS A 8 3.86 0.64 -4.30
CA HIS A 8 2.98 0.93 -5.43
C HIS A 8 1.57 0.41 -5.18
N TYR A 9 0.56 1.28 -5.33
CA TYR A 9 -0.84 0.98 -4.96
C TYR A 9 -1.39 -0.30 -5.61
N SER A 10 -1.02 -0.60 -6.86
CA SER A 10 -1.48 -1.82 -7.54
C SER A 10 -1.06 -3.12 -6.83
N ARG A 11 -0.02 -3.08 -5.98
CA ARG A 11 0.36 -4.24 -5.15
C ARG A 11 -0.64 -4.55 -4.05
N LEU A 12 -1.54 -3.62 -3.71
CA LEU A 12 -2.58 -3.84 -2.72
C LEU A 12 -3.85 -4.44 -3.33
N LEU A 13 -3.93 -4.49 -4.66
CA LEU A 13 -5.05 -5.05 -5.39
C LEU A 13 -4.81 -6.52 -5.73
N ASP A 14 -5.88 -7.29 -5.68
CA ASP A 14 -5.98 -8.59 -6.29
C ASP A 14 -6.22 -8.39 -7.80
N ALA A 15 -5.28 -8.85 -8.63
CA ALA A 15 -5.32 -8.63 -10.07
C ALA A 15 -6.44 -9.40 -10.78
N GLN A 16 -6.99 -10.45 -10.14
CA GLN A 16 -8.04 -11.28 -10.73
C GLN A 16 -9.42 -10.68 -10.46
N TRP A 17 -9.62 -10.09 -9.28
CA TRP A 17 -10.92 -9.62 -8.84
C TRP A 17 -11.07 -8.10 -8.82
N ASP A 18 -10.01 -7.35 -9.14
CA ASP A 18 -9.93 -5.88 -8.99
C ASP A 18 -10.38 -5.39 -7.60
N THR A 19 -10.17 -6.24 -6.59
CA THR A 19 -10.53 -5.97 -5.19
C THR A 19 -9.29 -5.75 -4.35
N VAL A 20 -9.47 -5.20 -3.15
CA VAL A 20 -8.38 -5.09 -2.19
C VAL A 20 -8.01 -6.48 -1.67
N LYS A 21 -6.70 -6.78 -1.61
CA LYS A 21 -6.17 -8.01 -1.02
C LYS A 21 -6.71 -8.25 0.41
N THR A 22 -6.78 -9.52 0.81
CA THR A 22 -7.14 -9.88 2.17
C THR A 22 -6.15 -9.33 3.20
N ARG A 23 -6.58 -9.20 4.46
CA ARG A 23 -5.75 -8.65 5.55
C ARG A 23 -4.36 -9.27 5.65
N SER A 24 -4.25 -10.59 5.52
CA SER A 24 -2.98 -11.31 5.62
C SER A 24 -2.05 -10.98 4.45
N LEU A 25 -2.60 -10.89 3.24
CA LEU A 25 -1.85 -10.52 2.04
C LEU A 25 -1.41 -9.06 2.07
N LEU A 26 -2.27 -8.14 2.51
CA LEU A 26 -1.91 -6.74 2.72
C LEU A 26 -0.76 -6.59 3.72
N ALA A 27 -0.85 -7.26 4.89
CA ALA A 27 0.21 -7.24 5.89
C ALA A 27 1.54 -7.72 5.31
N SER A 28 1.51 -8.76 4.46
CA SER A 28 2.71 -9.25 3.78
C SER A 28 3.30 -8.20 2.82
N GLU A 29 2.49 -7.48 2.05
CA GLU A 29 2.98 -6.43 1.14
C GLU A 29 3.59 -5.25 1.89
N PHE A 30 2.99 -4.83 3.01
CA PHE A 30 3.52 -3.78 3.87
C PHE A 30 4.86 -4.18 4.49
N GLN A 31 4.95 -5.39 5.06
CA GLN A 31 6.18 -5.92 5.66
C GLN A 31 7.30 -6.06 4.61
N ARG A 32 6.99 -6.61 3.42
CA ARG A 32 7.95 -6.72 2.30
C ARG A 32 8.49 -5.38 1.84
N SER A 33 7.70 -4.32 2.00
CA SER A 33 8.08 -2.95 1.63
C SER A 33 8.84 -2.23 2.76
N GLY A 34 9.08 -2.89 3.88
CA GLY A 34 9.75 -2.31 5.05
C GLY A 34 8.86 -1.39 5.89
N VAL A 35 7.53 -1.47 5.73
CA VAL A 35 6.59 -0.75 6.59
C VAL A 35 6.44 -1.50 7.91
N ASP A 36 6.72 -0.81 9.00
CA ASP A 36 6.44 -1.28 10.35
C ASP A 36 5.02 -0.91 10.75
N LEU A 37 4.13 -1.90 10.75
CA LEU A 37 2.71 -1.74 11.09
C LEU A 37 2.46 -1.56 12.61
N THR A 38 3.49 -1.65 13.46
CA THR A 38 3.37 -1.41 14.90
C THR A 38 3.52 0.06 15.27
N ARG A 39 3.88 0.91 14.29
CA ARG A 39 4.10 2.34 14.46
C ARG A 39 3.04 3.13 13.69
N PRO A 40 2.77 4.40 14.07
CA PRO A 40 1.93 5.27 13.27
C PRO A 40 2.48 5.42 11.84
N VAL A 41 1.62 5.23 10.84
CA VAL A 41 1.97 5.32 9.41
C VAL A 41 1.21 6.47 8.77
N VAL A 42 1.90 7.25 7.93
CA VAL A 42 1.31 8.28 7.07
C VAL A 42 1.52 7.87 5.62
N ALA A 43 0.43 7.76 4.86
CA ALA A 43 0.47 7.49 3.43
C ALA A 43 0.36 8.80 2.65
N THR A 44 1.14 8.94 1.59
CA THR A 44 1.06 10.06 0.65
C THR A 44 1.21 9.52 -0.78
N CYS A 45 0.48 10.10 -1.72
CA CYS A 45 0.64 9.87 -3.14
C CYS A 45 0.98 11.19 -3.83
N GLY A 46 1.72 11.13 -4.95
CA GLY A 46 2.12 12.32 -5.70
C GLY A 46 0.95 13.13 -6.28
N SER A 47 -0.28 12.64 -6.17
CA SER A 47 -1.48 13.22 -6.80
C SER A 47 -2.66 13.43 -5.84
N GLY A 48 -2.58 13.05 -4.57
CA GLY A 48 -3.67 13.22 -3.58
C GLY A 48 -5.01 12.52 -3.85
N GLU A 49 -5.28 12.04 -5.07
CA GLU A 49 -6.59 11.58 -5.50
C GLU A 49 -6.46 10.28 -6.31
N ARG A 50 -7.14 9.23 -5.86
CA ARG A 50 -7.42 8.07 -6.69
C ARG A 50 -8.58 8.46 -7.60
N ASN A 51 -8.29 8.81 -8.86
CA ASN A 51 -9.29 8.87 -9.93
C ASN A 51 -9.98 7.49 -10.00
N VAL A 52 -11.21 7.42 -9.51
CA VAL A 52 -12.15 6.35 -9.81
C VAL A 52 -12.92 6.85 -11.03
N GLY A 53 -12.60 6.31 -12.19
CA GLY A 53 -13.30 6.54 -13.46
C GLY A 53 -13.57 5.20 -14.11
#